data_AF-A0A7C6TRM9-F1
#
_entry.id   AF-A0A7C6TRM9-F1
#
_cell.length_a   1.000
_cell.length_b   1.000
_cell.length_c   1.000
_cell.angle_alpha   90.00
_cell.angle_beta   90.00
_cell.angle_gamma   90.00
#
_symmetry.space_group_name_H-M   'P 1'
#
loop_
_entity.id
_entity.type
_entity.pdbx_description
1 polymer ?
#
loop_
_entity_poly.entity_id
_entity_poly.type
_entity_poly.pdbx_seq_one_letter_code
_entity_poly.pdbx_strand_id
1 'polypeptide(L)'
;MPPRQIVYALIVFLHDLFTVVWIGGLVSLSLFVLPSAIHLWGRGPEARGLMDGIQRRLRVAVYVSIVGLLLTGILMSRRNPAFTGLFSVGNTYSAILAAKHIAVLSMVVVAL
;
A
#
# COMPACT_ATOMS: atom_id res chain seq x y z
N MET A 1 -8.78 29.38 -1.15
CA MET A 1 -7.61 28.49 -0.96
C MET A 1 -6.73 28.58 -2.21
N PRO A 2 -5.40 28.71 -2.11
CA PRO A 2 -4.55 28.77 -3.29
C PRO A 2 -4.64 27.44 -4.07
N PRO A 3 -4.71 27.44 -5.41
CA PRO A 3 -4.89 26.23 -6.23
C PRO A 3 -3.91 25.09 -5.90
N ARG A 4 -2.68 25.46 -5.54
CA ARG A 4 -1.59 24.53 -5.18
C ARG A 4 -1.89 23.71 -3.91
N GLN A 5 -2.70 24.23 -2.99
CA GLN A 5 -3.03 23.55 -1.74
C GLN A 5 -4.09 22.46 -1.96
N ILE A 6 -5.05 22.70 -2.86
CA ILE A 6 -6.08 21.73 -3.25
C ILE A 6 -5.43 20.52 -3.94
N VAL A 7 -4.51 20.78 -4.88
CA VAL A 7 -3.75 19.72 -5.58
C VAL A 7 -2.98 18.85 -4.57
N TYR A 8 -2.31 19.46 -3.61
CA TYR A 8 -1.60 18.70 -2.59
C TYR A 8 -2.52 17.88 -1.68
N ALA A 9 -3.64 18.46 -1.24
CA ALA A 9 -4.62 17.73 -0.45
C ALA A 9 -5.14 16.49 -1.20
N LEU A 10 -5.38 16.63 -2.51
CA LEU A 10 -5.78 15.52 -3.37
C LEU A 10 -4.70 14.43 -3.46
N ILE A 11 -3.43 14.82 -3.57
CA ILE A 11 -2.30 13.87 -3.62
C ILE A 11 -2.19 13.08 -2.31
N VAL A 12 -2.29 13.76 -1.17
CA VAL A 12 -2.29 13.12 0.16
C VAL A 12 -3.48 12.16 0.28
N PHE A 13 -4.68 12.64 -0.04
CA PHE A 13 -5.89 11.82 -0.03
C PHE A 13 -5.76 10.56 -0.88
N LEU A 14 -5.25 10.69 -2.11
CA LEU A 14 -5.04 9.54 -3.00
C LEU A 14 -4.01 8.57 -2.41
N HIS A 15 -2.91 9.07 -1.85
CA HIS A 15 -1.91 8.20 -1.20
C HIS A 15 -2.51 7.39 -0.04
N ASP A 16 -3.28 8.05 0.82
CA ASP A 16 -3.92 7.42 1.97
C ASP A 16 -4.97 6.41 1.50
N LEU A 17 -5.75 6.74 0.47
CA LEU A 17 -6.71 5.83 -0.15
C LEU A 17 -6.03 4.57 -0.69
N PHE A 18 -4.93 4.72 -1.45
CA PHE A 18 -4.19 3.55 -1.96
C PHE A 18 -3.59 2.71 -0.82
N THR A 19 -3.13 3.36 0.25
CA THR A 19 -2.61 2.69 1.46
C THR A 19 -3.70 1.86 2.12
N VAL A 20 -4.89 2.44 2.33
CA VAL A 20 -6.04 1.75 2.95
C VAL A 20 -6.53 0.60 2.08
N VAL A 21 -6.64 0.79 0.77
CA VAL A 21 -7.08 -0.28 -0.15
C VAL A 21 -6.12 -1.47 -0.11
N TRP A 22 -4.81 -1.22 -0.12
CA TRP A 22 -3.83 -2.30 -0.13
C TRP A 22 -3.64 -2.94 1.25
N ILE A 23 -3.24 -2.16 2.25
CA ILE A 23 -2.96 -2.68 3.60
C ILE A 23 -4.25 -3.16 4.26
N GLY A 24 -5.34 -2.38 4.16
CA GLY A 24 -6.64 -2.78 4.70
C GLY A 24 -7.18 -4.04 4.05
N GLY A 25 -6.97 -4.23 2.74
CA GLY A 25 -7.29 -5.49 2.04
C GLY A 25 -6.51 -6.69 2.59
N LEU A 26 -5.20 -6.55 2.78
CA LEU A 26 -4.35 -7.61 3.35
C LEU A 26 -4.73 -7.95 4.80
N VAL A 27 -4.96 -6.92 5.63
CA VAL A 27 -5.38 -7.09 7.03
C VAL A 27 -6.75 -7.74 7.12
N SER A 28 -7.71 -7.29 6.30
CA SER A 28 -9.05 -7.88 6.23
C SER A 28 -8.99 -9.37 5.86
N LEU A 29 -8.20 -9.70 4.83
CA LEU A 29 -8.07 -11.07 4.34
C LEU A 29 -7.42 -12.00 5.38
N SER A 30 -6.34 -11.55 5.99
CA SER A 30 -5.52 -12.36 6.92
C SER A 30 -6.15 -12.54 8.29
N LEU A 31 -6.76 -11.49 8.86
CA LEU A 31 -7.28 -11.52 10.24
C LEU A 31 -8.75 -11.93 10.35
N PHE A 32 -9.54 -11.73 9.30
CA PHE A 32 -10.99 -11.97 9.36
C PHE A 32 -11.43 -13.02 8.35
N VAL A 33 -11.18 -12.79 7.06
CA VAL A 33 -11.72 -13.67 6.00
C VAL A 33 -11.13 -15.07 6.06
N LEU A 34 -9.81 -15.19 6.12
CA LEU A 34 -9.11 -16.48 6.16
C LEU A 34 -9.50 -17.32 7.38
N PRO A 35 -9.43 -16.82 8.63
CA PRO A 35 -9.83 -17.62 9.79
C PRO A 35 -11.32 -17.98 9.76
N SER A 36 -12.20 -17.09 9.31
CA SER A 36 -13.63 -17.42 9.15
C SER A 36 -13.85 -18.52 8.10
N ALA A 37 -13.16 -18.46 6.97
CA ALA A 37 -13.26 -19.50 5.93
C ALA A 37 -12.73 -20.85 6.44
N ILE A 38 -11.61 -20.85 7.18
CA ILE A 38 -11.06 -22.07 7.80
C ILE A 38 -11.98 -22.60 8.89
N HIS A 39 -12.64 -21.74 9.65
CA HIS A 39 -13.56 -22.17 10.71
C HIS A 39 -14.81 -22.87 10.13
N LEU A 40 -15.34 -22.37 9.01
CA LEU A 40 -16.55 -22.90 8.39
C LEU A 40 -16.31 -24.15 7.52
N TRP A 41 -15.22 -24.16 6.73
CA TRP A 41 -14.96 -25.21 5.73
C TRP A 41 -13.63 -25.95 5.94
N GLY A 42 -12.93 -25.71 7.05
CA GLY A 42 -11.59 -26.24 7.27
C GLY A 42 -10.60 -25.73 6.23
N ARG A 43 -9.55 -26.52 5.96
CA ARG A 43 -8.59 -26.25 4.88
C ARG A 43 -8.99 -26.93 3.55
N GLY A 44 -10.29 -27.15 3.38
CA GLY A 44 -10.88 -27.85 2.24
C GLY A 44 -10.91 -27.02 0.95
N PRO A 45 -11.41 -27.61 -0.15
CA PRO A 45 -11.49 -26.96 -1.46
C PRO A 45 -12.35 -25.70 -1.47
N GLU A 46 -13.41 -25.62 -0.66
CA GLU A 46 -14.31 -24.45 -0.64
C GLU A 46 -13.62 -23.21 -0.07
N ALA A 47 -12.89 -23.36 1.04
CA ALA A 47 -12.11 -22.27 1.63
C ALA A 47 -11.04 -21.74 0.65
N ARG A 48 -10.40 -22.64 -0.10
CA ARG A 48 -9.42 -22.26 -1.15
C ARG A 48 -10.10 -21.53 -2.30
N GLY A 49 -11.21 -22.06 -2.81
CA GLY A 49 -11.95 -21.44 -3.92
C GLY A 49 -12.46 -20.03 -3.59
N LEU A 50 -12.92 -19.82 -2.35
CA LEU A 50 -13.28 -18.48 -1.86
C LEU A 50 -12.05 -17.56 -1.86
N MET A 51 -10.94 -18.03 -1.30
CA MET A 51 -9.72 -17.23 -1.17
C MET A 51 -9.16 -16.84 -2.54
N ASP A 52 -9.10 -17.79 -3.48
CA ASP A 52 -8.67 -17.55 -4.87
C ASP A 52 -9.58 -16.52 -5.56
N GLY A 53 -10.89 -16.62 -5.37
CA GLY A 53 -11.87 -15.69 -5.92
C GLY A 53 -11.72 -14.27 -5.37
N ILE A 54 -11.46 -14.12 -4.06
CA ILE A 54 -11.24 -12.82 -3.43
C ILE A 54 -9.89 -12.23 -3.88
N GLN A 55 -8.82 -13.02 -3.80
CA GLN A 55 -7.48 -12.57 -4.20
C GLN A 55 -7.44 -12.14 -5.66
N ARG A 56 -8.11 -12.85 -6.57
CA ARG A 56 -8.16 -12.47 -8.00
C ARG A 56 -8.78 -11.10 -8.23
N ARG A 57 -9.79 -10.72 -7.43
CA ARG A 57 -10.42 -9.38 -7.49
C ARG A 57 -9.54 -8.33 -6.83
N LEU A 58 -8.98 -8.62 -5.66
CA LEU A 58 -8.10 -7.70 -4.94
C LEU A 58 -6.80 -7.41 -5.70
N ARG A 59 -6.27 -8.37 -6.45
CA ARG A 59 -5.00 -8.23 -7.18
C ARG A 59 -4.96 -7.00 -8.09
N VAL A 60 -6.05 -6.71 -8.79
CA VAL A 60 -6.13 -5.51 -9.66
C VAL A 60 -6.03 -4.24 -8.81
N ALA A 61 -6.78 -4.18 -7.71
CA ALA A 61 -6.74 -3.04 -6.80
C ALA A 61 -5.35 -2.86 -6.15
N VAL A 62 -4.70 -3.97 -5.77
CA VAL A 62 -3.34 -3.97 -5.21
C VAL A 62 -2.33 -3.41 -6.22
N TYR A 63 -2.35 -3.86 -7.47
CA TYR A 63 -1.42 -3.34 -8.48
C TYR A 63 -1.64 -1.85 -8.77
N VAL A 64 -2.90 -1.40 -8.84
CA VAL A 64 -3.22 0.03 -8.97
C VAL A 64 -2.71 0.81 -7.75
N SER A 65 -2.90 0.30 -6.54
CA SER A 65 -2.41 0.93 -5.31
C SER A 65 -0.88 1.02 -5.27
N ILE A 66 -0.15 -0.02 -5.70
CA ILE A 66 1.33 0.00 -5.71
C ILE A 66 1.83 1.14 -6.61
N VAL A 67 1.31 1.25 -7.83
CA VAL A 67 1.68 2.32 -8.77
C VAL A 67 1.26 3.69 -8.20
N GLY A 68 0.04 3.79 -7.68
CA GLY A 68 -0.50 5.01 -7.08
C GLY A 68 0.34 5.52 -5.90
N LEU A 69 0.77 4.63 -5.00
CA LEU A 69 1.61 4.94 -3.84
C LEU A 69 2.99 5.42 -4.24
N LEU A 70 3.58 4.81 -5.27
CA LEU A 70 4.89 5.21 -5.78
C LEU A 70 4.83 6.63 -6.37
N LEU A 71 3.83 6.92 -7.20
CA LEU A 71 3.64 8.23 -7.82
C LEU A 71 3.33 9.32 -6.77
N THR A 72 2.34 9.08 -5.92
CA THR A 72 1.94 10.06 -4.89
C THR A 72 3.00 10.25 -3.82
N GLY A 73 3.74 9.18 -3.46
CA GLY A 73 4.87 9.24 -2.53
C GLY A 73 6.00 10.13 -3.03
N ILE A 74 6.44 9.95 -4.28
CA ILE A 74 7.47 10.80 -4.90
C ILE A 74 7.02 12.27 -4.90
N LEU A 75 5.76 12.52 -5.26
CA LEU A 75 5.22 13.87 -5.36
C LEU A 75 5.13 14.57 -4.00
N MET A 76 4.80 13.85 -2.93
CA MET A 76 4.83 14.38 -1.56
C MET A 76 6.27 14.63 -1.08
N SER A 77 7.20 13.72 -1.34
CA SER A 77 8.61 13.87 -0.92
C SER A 77 9.26 15.10 -1.53
N ARG A 78 9.01 15.39 -2.81
CA ARG A 78 9.53 16.59 -3.50
C ARG A 78 9.10 17.93 -2.88
N ARG A 79 8.04 17.94 -2.05
CA ARG A 79 7.58 19.15 -1.37
C ARG A 79 8.33 19.43 -0.07
N ASN A 80 9.02 18.43 0.50
CA ASN A 80 9.76 18.62 1.73
C ASN A 80 11.17 19.19 1.43
N PRO A 81 11.57 20.35 2.00
CA PRO A 81 12.90 20.92 1.78
C PRO A 81 14.04 20.01 2.27
N ALA A 82 13.77 19.09 3.20
CA ALA A 82 14.75 18.10 3.67
C ALA A 82 14.91 16.90 2.71
N PHE A 83 14.13 16.82 1.62
CA PHE A 83 14.26 15.74 0.64
C PHE A 83 15.51 15.94 -0.21
N THR A 84 16.51 15.07 -0.01
CA THR A 84 17.81 15.14 -0.72
C THR A 84 17.93 14.13 -1.86
N GLY A 85 16.91 13.30 -2.09
CA GLY A 85 16.88 12.30 -3.16
C GLY A 85 16.30 10.96 -2.71
N LEU A 86 15.95 10.11 -3.68
CA LEU A 86 15.52 8.73 -3.39
C LEU A 86 16.71 7.93 -2.87
N PHE A 87 16.50 7.18 -1.78
CA PHE A 87 17.54 6.41 -1.08
C PHE A 87 18.74 7.24 -0.58
N SER A 88 18.63 8.57 -0.53
CA SER A 88 19.63 9.41 0.12
C SER A 88 19.57 9.23 1.64
N VAL A 89 20.72 9.14 2.28
CA VAL A 89 20.87 9.08 3.74
C VAL A 89 21.52 10.35 4.32
N GLY A 90 21.57 11.43 3.53
CA GLY A 90 22.25 12.68 3.90
C GLY A 90 21.61 13.46 5.04
N ASN A 91 20.40 13.09 5.48
CA ASN A 91 19.77 13.59 6.69
C ASN A 91 18.76 12.57 7.26
N THR A 92 18.33 12.79 8.50
CA THR A 92 17.38 11.91 9.20
C THR A 92 16.09 11.69 8.43
N TYR A 93 15.53 12.74 7.80
CA TYR A 93 14.30 12.61 7.01
C TYR A 93 14.49 11.67 5.81
N SER A 94 15.57 11.85 5.05
CA SER A 94 15.87 11.06 3.85
C SER A 94 16.23 9.62 4.22
N ALA A 95 16.94 9.40 5.33
CA ALA A 95 17.25 8.07 5.85
C ALA A 95 15.99 7.31 6.29
N ILE A 96 15.09 7.94 7.05
CA ILE A 96 13.80 7.35 7.44
C ILE A 96 12.94 7.07 6.20
N LEU A 97 12.93 7.99 5.23
CA LEU A 97 12.21 7.81 3.98
C LEU A 97 12.77 6.62 3.18
N ALA A 98 14.09 6.45 3.12
CA ALA A 98 14.72 5.31 2.47
C ALA A 98 14.34 3.98 3.16
N ALA A 99 14.37 3.94 4.50
CA ALA A 99 13.93 2.77 5.27
C ALA A 99 12.45 2.42 4.99
N LYS A 100 11.58 3.44 4.90
CA LYS A 100 10.16 3.24 4.49
C LYS A 100 10.07 2.58 3.11
N HIS A 101 10.86 3.02 2.13
CA HIS A 101 10.81 2.42 0.79
C HIS A 101 11.27 0.96 0.78
N ILE A 102 12.31 0.61 1.55
CA ILE A 102 12.75 -0.78 1.71
C ILE A 102 11.62 -1.65 2.28
N ALA A 103 10.93 -1.17 3.33
CA ALA A 103 9.80 -1.88 3.91
C ALA A 103 8.62 -2.03 2.94
N VAL A 104 8.32 -1.01 2.13
CA VAL A 104 7.27 -1.11 1.10
C VAL A 104 7.66 -2.10 0.01
N LEU A 105 8.92 -2.10 -0.43
CA LEU A 105 9.41 -3.06 -1.43
C LEU A 105 9.34 -4.50 -0.93
N SER A 106 9.70 -4.76 0.33
CA SER A 106 9.55 -6.10 0.90
C SER A 106 8.07 -6.54 0.94
N MET A 107 7.15 -5.62 1.27
CA MET A 107 5.71 -5.89 1.20
C MET A 107 5.22 -6.17 -0.23
N VAL A 108 5.75 -5.47 -1.25
CA VAL A 108 5.44 -5.78 -2.66
C VAL A 108 5.92 -7.19 -3.02
N VAL A 109 7.13 -7.58 -2.61
CA VAL A 109 7.68 -8.92 -2.88
C VAL A 109 6.82 -10.02 -2.24
N VAL A 110 6.28 -9.80 -1.04
CA VAL A 110 5.37 -10.75 -0.39
C VAL A 110 4.00 -10.82 -1.10
N ALA A 111 3.57 -9.73 -1.73
CA ALA A 111 2.29 -9.66 -2.42
C ALA A 111 2.30 -10.21 -3.86
N LEU A 112 3.49 -10.36 -4.46
CA LEU A 112 3.70 -10.94 -5.79
C LEU A 112 3.86 -12.46 -5.70
#